data_AF-A0A9D9QYU7-F1
#
_entry.id   AF-A0A9D9QYU7-F1
#
_cell.length_a   1.000
_cell.length_b   1.000
_cell.length_c   1.000
_cell.angle_alpha   90.00
_cell.angle_beta   90.00
_cell.angle_gamma   90.00
#
_symmetry.space_group_name_H-M   'P 1'
#
loop_
_entity.id
_entity.type
_entity.pdbx_description
1 polymer ?
#
loop_
_entity_poly.entity_id
_entity_poly.type
_entity_poly.pdbx_seq_one_letter_code
_entity_poly.pdbx_strand_id
1 'polypeptide(L)'
;MKIVSWNCNGALRKKLGVLSALEPDICIIQECENPAWCSDAIYREWAQNHLWTGSNKNRGLGIFAKPSISLEQVELDSGPLELFLPCIIANRISLLATWTRQANSPTFRYIGQLWKYLQQHQRFLMQRESALIGDLNSNTCWDVWDRWWNHSDVVRQLQEIGLESLYHHERGEA
;
A
#
# COMPACT_ATOMS: atom_id res chain seq x y z
N MET A 1 0.27 1.88 17.91
CA MET A 1 0.91 2.29 16.64
C MET A 1 -0.15 2.97 15.78
N LYS A 2 0.12 4.17 15.31
CA LYS A 2 -0.77 4.96 14.44
C LYS A 2 -0.27 4.90 13.00
N ILE A 3 -1.08 4.29 12.12
CA ILE A 3 -0.78 4.17 10.69
C ILE A 3 -1.71 5.12 9.93
N VAL A 4 -1.15 5.92 9.03
CA VAL A 4 -1.91 6.79 8.12
C VAL A 4 -1.68 6.34 6.69
N SER A 5 -2.74 6.19 5.91
CA SER A 5 -2.67 5.96 4.47
C SER A 5 -3.21 7.16 3.72
N TRP A 6 -2.54 7.58 2.65
CA TRP A 6 -3.01 8.68 1.82
C TRP A 6 -2.48 8.60 0.39
N ASN A 7 -3.37 8.63 -0.60
CA ASN A 7 -2.98 8.99 -1.96
C ASN A 7 -2.81 10.51 -2.01
N CYS A 8 -1.55 10.97 -2.04
CA CYS A 8 -1.28 12.39 -1.93
C CYS A 8 -1.47 13.16 -3.23
N ASN A 9 -1.74 12.51 -4.36
CA ASN A 9 -1.82 13.15 -5.68
C ASN A 9 -0.59 14.05 -5.97
N GLY A 10 0.61 13.49 -5.80
CA GLY A 10 1.88 14.16 -6.08
C GLY A 10 2.29 15.27 -5.09
N ALA A 11 3.56 15.67 -5.20
CA ALA A 11 4.14 16.78 -4.45
C ALA A 11 3.98 16.65 -2.92
N LEU A 12 4.26 15.47 -2.38
CA LEU A 12 4.18 15.17 -0.95
C LEU A 12 5.00 16.16 -0.12
N ARG A 13 6.17 16.59 -0.60
CA ARG A 13 7.02 17.59 0.08
C ARG A 13 6.30 18.89 0.44
N LYS A 14 5.28 19.28 -0.32
CA LYS A 14 4.47 20.49 -0.07
C LYS A 14 3.35 20.27 0.94
N LYS A 15 3.12 19.02 1.35
CA LYS A 15 1.96 18.57 2.13
C LYS A 15 2.35 17.96 3.48
N LEU A 16 3.65 17.99 3.83
CA LEU A 16 4.18 17.37 5.05
C LEU A 16 3.53 17.92 6.32
N GLY A 17 3.19 19.21 6.36
CA GLY A 17 2.54 19.81 7.53
C GLY A 17 1.22 19.13 7.91
N VAL A 18 0.43 18.68 6.93
CA VAL A 18 -0.83 17.96 7.17
C VAL A 18 -0.57 16.59 7.78
N LEU A 19 0.42 15.86 7.26
CA LEU A 19 0.79 14.55 7.79
C LEU A 19 1.41 14.66 9.19
N SER A 20 2.32 15.60 9.40
CA SER A 20 2.98 15.80 10.70
C SER A 20 2.00 16.17 11.80
N ALA A 21 0.94 16.93 11.49
CA ALA A 21 -0.11 17.28 12.45
C ALA A 21 -0.93 16.06 12.92
N LEU A 22 -0.92 14.94 12.18
CA LEU A 22 -1.55 13.69 12.61
C LEU A 22 -0.64 12.86 13.52
N GLU A 23 0.63 13.25 13.69
CA GLU A 23 1.63 12.51 14.48
C GLU A 23 1.68 10.99 14.19
N PRO A 24 1.68 10.56 12.91
CA PRO A 24 1.68 9.14 12.57
C PRO A 24 2.98 8.48 12.99
N ASP A 25 2.89 7.21 13.42
CA ASP A 25 4.06 6.36 13.57
C ASP A 25 4.55 5.88 12.20
N ILE A 26 3.61 5.61 11.30
CA ILE A 26 3.86 5.11 9.94
C ILE A 26 2.91 5.80 8.96
N CYS A 27 3.44 6.21 7.80
CA CYS A 27 2.70 6.74 6.67
C CYS A 27 2.86 5.81 5.46
N ILE A 28 1.75 5.44 4.82
CA ILE A 28 1.72 4.67 3.58
C ILE A 28 1.14 5.58 2.51
N ILE A 29 2.01 6.13 1.65
CA ILE A 29 1.64 7.22 0.75
C ILE A 29 1.71 6.78 -0.70
N GLN A 30 0.57 6.84 -1.38
CA GLN A 30 0.49 6.63 -2.83
C GLN A 30 0.71 7.95 -3.56
N GLU A 31 1.20 7.86 -4.79
CA GLU A 31 1.52 8.99 -5.67
C GLU A 31 2.59 9.97 -5.14
N CYS A 32 3.48 9.53 -4.24
CA CYS A 32 4.56 10.37 -3.72
C CYS A 32 5.83 10.31 -4.57
N GLU A 33 6.57 11.41 -4.61
CA GLU A 33 7.92 11.44 -5.18
C GLU A 33 8.92 10.63 -4.35
N ASN A 34 9.92 10.05 -5.01
CA ASN A 34 11.00 9.31 -4.37
C ASN A 34 11.87 10.27 -3.53
N PRO A 35 12.01 10.07 -2.20
CA PRO A 35 12.83 10.92 -1.34
C PRO A 35 14.30 10.98 -1.75
N ALA A 36 14.88 9.86 -2.18
CA ALA A 36 16.30 9.78 -2.56
C ALA A 36 16.67 10.65 -3.77
N TRP A 37 15.67 11.05 -4.57
CA TRP A 37 15.85 11.85 -5.79
C TRP A 37 15.29 13.27 -5.67
N CYS A 38 14.80 13.64 -4.49
CA CYS A 38 14.24 14.96 -4.23
C CYS A 38 15.32 15.92 -3.70
N SER A 39 15.34 17.16 -4.19
CA SER A 39 16.28 18.18 -3.72
C SER A 39 15.83 18.89 -2.44
N ASP A 40 14.59 18.67 -2.00
CA ASP A 40 14.02 19.30 -0.81
C ASP A 40 14.60 18.68 0.46
N ALA A 41 15.40 19.44 1.20
CA ALA A 41 16.09 18.96 2.39
C ALA A 41 15.13 18.58 3.52
N ILE A 42 14.02 19.31 3.69
CA ILE A 42 13.01 19.05 4.73
C ILE A 42 12.33 17.73 4.44
N TYR A 43 11.98 17.47 3.18
CA TYR A 43 11.36 16.20 2.80
C TYR A 43 12.31 15.01 3.00
N ARG A 44 13.59 15.13 2.62
CA ARG A 44 14.57 14.06 2.86
C ARG A 44 14.78 13.78 4.34
N GLU A 45 14.82 14.83 5.16
CA GLU A 45 14.91 14.70 6.61
C GLU A 45 13.68 14.00 7.20
N TRP A 46 12.49 14.43 6.78
CA TRP A 46 11.24 13.82 7.20
C TRP A 46 11.13 12.35 6.76
N ALA A 47 11.65 12.03 5.58
CA ALA A 47 11.64 10.70 5.00
C ALA A 47 12.91 9.89 5.31
N GLN A 48 13.67 10.18 6.37
CA GLN A 48 14.92 9.45 6.64
C GLN A 48 14.74 7.93 6.73
N ASN A 49 13.64 7.47 7.35
CA ASN A 49 13.31 6.05 7.45
C ASN A 49 12.15 5.73 6.50
N HIS A 50 12.47 5.24 5.31
CA HIS A 50 11.48 4.95 4.28
C HIS A 50 11.83 3.75 3.41
N LEU A 51 10.80 3.18 2.80
CA LEU A 51 10.87 2.30 1.64
C LEU A 51 10.08 2.97 0.51
N TRP A 52 10.50 2.79 -0.74
CA TRP A 52 9.80 3.39 -1.88
C TRP A 52 9.93 2.53 -3.14
N THR A 53 8.85 2.43 -3.91
CA THR A 53 8.84 1.80 -5.23
C THR A 53 8.03 2.62 -6.23
N GLY A 54 8.43 2.61 -7.50
CA GLY A 54 7.74 3.33 -8.56
C GLY A 54 8.52 3.36 -9.87
N SER A 55 7.80 3.48 -10.98
CA SER A 55 8.39 3.48 -12.34
C SER A 55 9.08 4.80 -12.71
N ASN A 56 8.79 5.88 -11.99
CA ASN A 56 9.50 7.15 -12.15
C ASN A 56 9.66 7.85 -10.79
N LYS A 57 10.74 8.63 -10.65
CA LYS A 57 11.10 9.31 -9.40
C LYS A 57 10.05 10.30 -8.87
N ASN A 58 9.07 10.71 -9.66
CA ASN A 58 8.09 11.72 -9.27
C ASN A 58 6.78 11.12 -8.74
N ARG A 59 6.54 9.82 -8.94
CA ARG A 59 5.28 9.18 -8.55
C ARG A 59 5.46 7.69 -8.27
N GLY A 60 5.26 7.31 -7.03
CA GLY A 60 5.33 5.93 -6.57
C GLY A 60 4.58 5.71 -5.27
N LEU A 61 4.85 4.57 -4.67
CA LEU A 61 4.32 4.13 -3.39
C LEU A 61 5.46 4.17 -2.36
N GLY A 62 5.24 4.90 -1.26
CA GLY A 62 6.20 5.03 -0.17
C GLY A 62 5.64 4.55 1.16
N ILE A 63 6.49 3.93 1.97
CA ILE A 63 6.25 3.64 3.38
C ILE A 63 7.27 4.46 4.16
N PHE A 64 6.80 5.33 5.05
CA PHE A 64 7.63 6.21 5.88
C PHE A 64 7.33 5.90 7.33
N ALA A 65 8.35 5.82 8.18
CA ALA A 65 8.15 5.54 9.59
C ALA A 65 9.00 6.47 10.46
N LYS A 66 8.64 6.56 11.75
CA LYS A 66 9.53 7.18 12.74
C LYS A 66 10.88 6.46 12.75
N PRO A 67 12.01 7.15 13.02
CA PRO A 67 13.34 6.53 13.03
C PRO A 67 13.49 5.32 13.97
N SER A 68 12.67 5.25 15.03
CA SER A 68 12.68 4.17 16.01
C SER A 68 11.94 2.89 15.58
N ILE A 69 11.30 2.88 14.41
CA ILE A 69 10.51 1.75 13.91
C ILE A 69 11.29 1.05 12.79
N SER A 70 11.58 -0.24 12.94
CA SER A 70 12.23 -0.98 11.85
C SER A 70 11.29 -1.17 10.67
N LEU A 71 11.83 -0.94 9.47
CA LEU A 71 11.21 -1.25 8.19
C LEU A 71 12.14 -2.19 7.43
N GLU A 72 11.71 -3.42 7.20
CA GLU A 72 12.46 -4.41 6.43
C GLU A 72 11.68 -4.75 5.17
N GLN A 73 12.17 -4.33 4.00
CA GLN A 73 11.56 -4.73 2.74
C GLN A 73 11.73 -6.23 2.52
N VAL A 74 10.66 -6.89 2.07
CA VAL A 74 10.70 -8.31 1.69
C VAL A 74 10.74 -8.41 0.18
N GLU A 75 11.69 -9.16 -0.37
CA GLU A 75 11.77 -9.36 -1.82
C GLU A 75 10.76 -10.46 -2.24
N LEU A 76 9.63 -10.04 -2.80
CA LEU A 76 8.63 -10.92 -3.42
C LEU A 76 8.56 -10.60 -4.92
N ASP A 77 8.79 -11.61 -5.76
CA ASP A 77 8.76 -11.45 -7.21
C ASP A 77 7.37 -11.00 -7.69
N SER A 78 7.24 -9.72 -8.00
CA SER A 78 6.00 -9.13 -8.52
C SER A 78 5.83 -9.37 -10.02
N GLY A 79 6.84 -9.91 -10.72
CA GLY A 79 6.85 -10.00 -12.17
C GLY A 79 6.47 -8.65 -12.81
N PRO A 80 5.46 -8.60 -13.70
CA PRO A 80 5.00 -7.37 -14.33
C PRO A 80 4.04 -6.53 -13.48
N LEU A 81 3.67 -7.00 -12.28
CA LEU A 81 2.73 -6.31 -11.40
C LEU A 81 3.41 -5.11 -10.76
N GLU A 82 2.72 -3.97 -10.74
CA GLU A 82 3.32 -2.70 -10.32
C GLU A 82 2.84 -2.30 -8.92
N LEU A 83 3.70 -1.59 -8.17
CA LEU A 83 3.35 -0.81 -6.98
C LEU A 83 2.77 -1.64 -5.82
N PHE A 84 3.40 -2.79 -5.59
CA PHE A 84 3.31 -3.56 -4.36
C PHE A 84 4.63 -3.41 -3.60
N LEU A 85 4.55 -3.09 -2.32
CA LEU A 85 5.72 -2.90 -1.47
C LEU A 85 5.54 -3.69 -0.15
N PRO A 86 5.87 -4.99 -0.16
CA PRO A 86 5.83 -5.82 1.03
C PRO A 86 6.98 -5.46 1.98
N CYS A 87 6.67 -5.30 3.27
CA CYS A 87 7.68 -5.12 4.31
C CYS A 87 7.25 -5.71 5.66
N ILE A 88 8.22 -5.98 6.50
CA ILE A 88 8.02 -6.28 7.92
C ILE A 88 8.22 -4.97 8.71
N ILE A 89 7.19 -4.59 9.46
CA ILE A 89 7.23 -3.45 10.37
C ILE A 89 7.50 -3.94 11.79
N ALA A 90 8.41 -3.25 12.49
CA ALA A 90 8.73 -3.51 13.90
C ALA A 90 9.05 -5.00 14.17
N ASN A 91 9.66 -5.68 13.19
CA ASN A 91 10.02 -7.10 13.20
C ASN A 91 8.84 -8.05 13.48
N ARG A 92 7.61 -7.62 13.20
CA ARG A 92 6.40 -8.31 13.68
C ARG A 92 5.24 -8.30 12.68
N ILE A 93 4.97 -7.15 12.06
CA ILE A 93 3.77 -6.96 11.25
C ILE A 93 4.13 -7.11 9.77
N SER A 94 3.52 -8.09 9.09
CA SER A 94 3.58 -8.21 7.63
C SER A 94 2.69 -7.15 6.98
N LEU A 95 3.29 -6.13 6.37
CA LEU A 95 2.55 -5.11 5.63
C LEU A 95 2.73 -5.30 4.13
N LEU A 96 1.62 -5.39 3.40
CA LEU A 96 1.60 -5.18 1.95
C LEU A 96 1.06 -3.79 1.64
N ALA A 97 1.94 -2.82 1.46
CA ALA A 97 1.52 -1.53 0.92
C ALA A 97 1.13 -1.70 -0.55
N THR A 98 -0.03 -1.17 -0.93
CA THR A 98 -0.63 -1.41 -2.26
C THR A 98 -1.08 -0.11 -2.90
N TRP A 99 -0.74 0.09 -4.16
CA TRP A 99 -1.39 1.09 -5.01
C TRP A 99 -1.76 0.47 -6.34
N THR A 100 -3.04 0.12 -6.51
CA THR A 100 -3.49 -0.38 -7.82
C THR A 100 -3.86 0.79 -8.71
N ARG A 101 -3.49 0.69 -9.98
CA ARG A 101 -3.81 1.66 -11.03
C ARG A 101 -3.97 0.95 -12.37
N GLN A 102 -4.25 1.70 -13.42
CA GLN A 102 -4.18 1.16 -14.76
C GLN A 102 -2.75 0.69 -15.05
N ALA A 103 -2.58 -0.61 -15.27
CA ALA A 103 -1.33 -1.23 -15.69
C ALA A 103 -1.37 -1.60 -17.17
N ASN A 104 -0.20 -1.87 -17.74
CA ASN A 104 -0.05 -2.36 -19.10
C ASN A 104 -0.35 -3.86 -19.21
N SER A 105 -1.53 -4.26 -18.72
CA SER A 105 -2.07 -5.62 -18.81
C SER A 105 -3.44 -5.56 -19.46
N PRO A 106 -3.74 -6.39 -20.46
CA PRO A 106 -5.07 -6.42 -21.07
C PRO A 106 -6.13 -6.95 -20.10
N THR A 107 -5.74 -7.83 -19.17
CA THR A 107 -6.67 -8.59 -18.31
C THR A 107 -6.64 -8.13 -16.86
N PHE A 108 -5.45 -7.98 -16.27
CA PHE A 108 -5.27 -7.71 -14.84
C PHE A 108 -4.87 -6.25 -14.62
N ARG A 109 -5.84 -5.34 -14.78
CA ARG A 109 -5.70 -3.91 -14.47
C ARG A 109 -6.28 -3.61 -13.09
N TYR A 110 -5.86 -2.50 -12.47
CA TYR A 110 -6.38 -2.06 -11.17
C TYR A 110 -6.36 -3.22 -10.14
N ILE A 111 -7.48 -3.50 -9.47
CA ILE A 111 -7.62 -4.56 -8.46
C ILE A 111 -7.30 -5.96 -8.98
N GLY A 112 -7.39 -6.20 -10.28
CA GLY A 112 -6.96 -7.47 -10.88
C GLY A 112 -5.46 -7.74 -10.70
N GLN A 113 -4.64 -6.70 -10.58
CA GLN A 113 -3.23 -6.85 -10.22
C GLN A 113 -3.08 -7.39 -8.80
N LEU A 114 -3.85 -6.87 -7.85
CA LEU A 114 -3.81 -7.34 -6.47
C LEU A 114 -4.26 -8.79 -6.40
N TRP A 115 -5.36 -9.15 -7.08
CA TRP A 115 -5.79 -10.55 -7.18
C TRP A 115 -4.64 -11.45 -7.64
N LYS A 116 -3.96 -11.07 -8.75
CA LYS A 116 -2.85 -11.84 -9.31
C LYS A 116 -1.68 -11.94 -8.34
N TYR A 117 -1.35 -10.85 -7.65
CA TYR A 117 -0.30 -10.81 -6.62
C TYR A 117 -0.62 -11.77 -5.47
N LEU A 118 -1.86 -11.78 -4.99
CA LEU A 118 -2.31 -12.68 -3.93
C LEU A 118 -2.20 -14.16 -4.34
N GLN A 119 -2.49 -14.51 -5.60
CA GLN A 119 -2.31 -15.89 -6.07
C GLN A 119 -0.87 -16.39 -5.91
N GLN A 120 0.11 -15.49 -6.01
CA GLN A 120 1.53 -15.83 -5.88
C GLN A 120 2.01 -15.75 -4.44
N HIS A 121 1.51 -14.78 -3.67
CA HIS A 121 2.15 -14.32 -2.44
C HIS A 121 1.24 -14.25 -1.20
N GLN A 122 0.00 -14.74 -1.24
CA GLN A 122 -0.94 -14.61 -0.11
C GLN A 122 -0.39 -15.12 1.23
N ARG A 123 0.53 -16.10 1.22
CA ARG A 123 1.21 -16.60 2.44
C ARG A 123 1.93 -15.51 3.23
N PHE A 124 2.38 -14.45 2.57
CA PHE A 124 2.98 -13.29 3.23
C PHE A 124 2.01 -12.57 4.18
N LEU A 125 0.71 -12.59 3.84
CA LEU A 125 -0.38 -11.98 4.60
C LEU A 125 -1.11 -12.95 5.54
N MET A 126 -0.74 -14.23 5.55
CA MET A 126 -1.31 -15.23 6.46
C MET A 126 -0.60 -15.26 7.83
N GLN A 127 0.17 -14.21 8.16
CA GLN A 127 0.80 -14.09 9.47
C GLN A 127 -0.20 -13.54 10.47
N ARG A 128 0.01 -13.85 11.76
CA ARG A 128 -0.86 -13.41 12.87
C ARG A 128 -1.12 -11.90 12.85
N GLU A 129 -0.13 -11.11 12.48
CA GLU A 129 -0.26 -9.66 12.34
C GLU A 129 0.12 -9.26 10.93
N SER A 130 -0.91 -9.07 10.12
CA SER A 130 -0.78 -8.71 8.73
C SER A 130 -1.70 -7.54 8.40
N ALA A 131 -1.28 -6.71 7.45
CA ALA A 131 -2.10 -5.65 6.94
C ALA A 131 -1.87 -5.48 5.44
N LEU A 132 -2.94 -5.18 4.71
CA LEU A 132 -2.89 -4.69 3.35
C LEU A 132 -3.44 -3.28 3.35
N ILE A 133 -2.63 -2.30 3.00
CA ILE A 133 -3.02 -0.89 3.11
C ILE A 133 -2.63 -0.11 1.86
N GLY A 134 -3.57 0.66 1.35
CA GLY A 134 -3.30 1.71 0.39
C GLY A 134 -4.49 2.01 -0.50
N ASP A 135 -4.22 2.46 -1.72
CA ASP A 135 -5.24 2.84 -2.69
C ASP A 135 -5.51 1.67 -3.63
N LEU A 136 -6.66 1.04 -3.45
CA LEU A 136 -7.09 -0.10 -4.25
C LEU A 136 -7.70 0.30 -5.60
N ASN A 137 -8.00 1.59 -5.84
CA ASN A 137 -8.74 2.09 -7.01
C ASN A 137 -9.84 1.13 -7.49
N SER A 138 -10.65 0.66 -6.54
CA SER A 138 -11.73 -0.29 -6.78
C SER A 138 -12.84 -0.13 -5.77
N ASN A 139 -14.03 -0.60 -6.16
CA ASN A 139 -15.24 -0.52 -5.37
C ASN A 139 -16.22 -1.60 -5.85
N THR A 140 -17.05 -2.11 -4.94
CA THR A 140 -18.12 -3.09 -5.24
C THR A 140 -19.08 -2.61 -6.34
N CYS A 141 -19.35 -1.30 -6.45
CA CYS A 141 -20.23 -0.76 -7.49
C CYS A 141 -19.67 -0.91 -8.93
N TRP A 142 -18.40 -1.28 -9.08
CA TRP A 142 -17.76 -1.53 -10.38
C TRP A 142 -17.54 -3.02 -10.66
N ASP A 143 -18.11 -3.91 -9.84
CA ASP A 143 -17.98 -5.34 -10.04
C ASP A 143 -18.63 -5.80 -11.34
N VAL A 144 -17.97 -6.76 -11.98
CA VAL A 144 -18.43 -7.42 -13.20
C VAL A 144 -18.54 -8.91 -12.89
N TRP A 145 -19.73 -9.48 -13.09
CA TRP A 145 -20.06 -10.84 -12.66
C TRP A 145 -19.16 -11.92 -13.29
N ASP A 146 -18.71 -11.74 -14.53
CA ASP A 146 -17.83 -12.69 -15.23
C ASP A 146 -16.33 -12.39 -15.02
N ARG A 147 -15.98 -11.77 -13.89
CA ARG A 147 -14.59 -11.48 -13.49
C ARG A 147 -14.38 -11.84 -12.04
N TRP A 148 -13.81 -13.01 -11.79
CA TRP A 148 -13.45 -13.49 -10.44
C TRP A 148 -12.29 -12.72 -9.76
N TRP A 149 -11.80 -11.64 -10.39
CA TRP A 149 -10.81 -10.71 -9.84
C TRP A 149 -11.41 -9.31 -9.62
N ASN A 150 -12.73 -9.21 -9.47
CA ASN A 150 -13.41 -7.97 -9.11
C ASN A 150 -13.15 -7.59 -7.63
N HIS A 151 -13.72 -6.48 -7.17
CA HIS A 151 -13.46 -5.99 -5.82
C HIS A 151 -14.01 -6.96 -4.77
N SER A 152 -15.28 -7.37 -4.90
CA SER A 152 -15.91 -8.28 -3.93
C SER A 152 -15.19 -9.63 -3.82
N ASP A 153 -14.73 -10.19 -4.95
CA ASP A 153 -13.99 -11.45 -4.96
C ASP A 153 -12.64 -11.33 -4.26
N VAL A 154 -11.91 -10.23 -4.48
CA VAL A 154 -10.63 -9.99 -3.80
C VAL A 154 -10.83 -9.74 -2.30
N VAL A 155 -11.86 -8.99 -1.91
CA VAL A 155 -12.19 -8.80 -0.48
C VAL A 155 -12.53 -10.12 0.18
N ARG A 156 -13.31 -10.99 -0.47
CA ARG A 156 -13.62 -12.32 0.05
C ARG A 156 -12.37 -13.18 0.21
N GLN A 157 -11.48 -13.17 -0.80
CA GLN A 157 -10.20 -13.89 -0.71
C GLN A 157 -9.35 -13.40 0.48
N LEU A 158 -9.32 -12.09 0.73
CA LEU A 158 -8.63 -11.53 1.90
C LEU A 158 -9.28 -12.01 3.21
N GLN A 159 -10.61 -12.05 3.29
CA GLN A 159 -11.33 -12.59 4.46
C GLN A 159 -11.02 -14.07 4.69
N GLU A 160 -10.95 -14.88 3.63
CA GLU A 160 -10.60 -16.32 3.71
C GLU A 160 -9.21 -16.57 4.32
N ILE A 161 -8.28 -15.61 4.19
CA ILE A 161 -6.96 -15.66 4.83
C ILE A 161 -6.90 -14.88 6.16
N GLY A 162 -8.03 -14.42 6.69
CA GLY A 162 -8.16 -13.76 7.98
C GLY A 162 -7.94 -12.24 7.98
N LEU A 163 -7.98 -11.60 6.80
CA LEU A 163 -7.91 -10.15 6.68
C LEU A 163 -9.29 -9.54 6.45
N GLU A 164 -9.70 -8.67 7.37
CA GLU A 164 -10.97 -7.95 7.31
C GLU A 164 -10.76 -6.45 7.06
N SER A 165 -11.77 -5.79 6.50
CA SER A 165 -11.75 -4.33 6.32
C SER A 165 -11.95 -3.63 7.66
N LEU A 166 -10.87 -3.05 8.19
CA LEU A 166 -10.91 -2.29 9.45
C LEU A 166 -11.95 -1.16 9.40
N TYR A 167 -12.09 -0.47 8.27
CA TYR A 167 -13.07 0.61 8.13
C TYR A 167 -14.52 0.10 8.32
N HIS A 168 -14.91 -0.96 7.61
CA HIS A 168 -16.26 -1.50 7.70
C HIS A 168 -16.52 -2.14 9.06
N HIS A 169 -15.50 -2.79 9.66
CA HIS A 169 -15.58 -3.33 11.01
C HIS A 169 -15.89 -2.23 12.05
N GLU A 170 -15.12 -1.13 12.03
CA GLU A 170 -15.30 0.00 12.96
C GLU A 170 -16.60 0.79 12.73
N ARG A 171 -17.10 0.81 11.49
CA ARG A 171 -18.35 1.49 11.13
C ARG A 171 -19.60 0.63 11.25
N GLY A 172 -19.46 -0.69 11.42
CA GLY A 172 -20.58 -1.62 11.39
C GLY A 172 -21.23 -1.74 10.01
N GLU A 173 -20.43 -1.63 8.94
CA GLU A 173 -20.85 -1.67 7.53
C GLU A 173 -20.47 -3.00 6.85
N ALA A 174 -20.36 -4.08 7.61
CA ALA A 174 -19.94 -5.41 7.13
C ALA A 174 -21.10 -6.23 6.54
#